data_AF-A0A2T3MUN2-F1
#
_entry.id   AF-A0A2T3MUN2-F1
#
_cell.length_a   1.000
_cell.length_b   1.000
_cell.length_c   1.000
_cell.angle_alpha   90.00
_cell.angle_beta   90.00
_cell.angle_gamma   90.00
#
_symmetry.space_group_name_H-M   'P 1'
#
loop_
_entity.id
_entity.type
_entity.pdbx_description
1 polymer ?
#
loop_
_entity_poly.entity_id
_entity_poly.type
_entity_poly.pdbx_seq_one_letter_code
_entity_poly.pdbx_strand_id
1 'polypeptide(L)' 'MSNIIESASVDDIALYLQREDGIDAQNAHQEAQHIIDGFHDMMAKGIIKGWYFNEQGHLELLPSDNALKIIANRK' A
#
# COMPACT_ATOMS: atom_id res chain seq x y z
N MET A 1 -4.25 9.38 18.41
CA MET A 1 -3.91 9.97 17.09
C MET A 1 -3.08 8.93 16.36
N SER A 2 -3.74 8.12 15.53
CA SER A 2 -3.07 7.09 14.74
C SER A 2 -2.35 7.81 13.60
N ASN A 3 -1.02 7.67 13.52
CA ASN A 3 -0.26 8.09 12.35
C ASN A 3 -0.62 7.14 11.20
N ILE A 4 -1.77 7.38 10.58
CA ILE A 4 -2.12 6.79 9.29
C ILE A 4 -1.16 7.44 8.29
N ILE A 5 -0.37 6.62 7.62
CA ILE A 5 0.59 7.08 6.61
C ILE A 5 -0.03 6.74 5.25
N GLU A 6 -0.69 7.73 4.65
CA GLU A 6 -1.17 7.70 3.26
C GLU A 6 -0.14 8.46 2.41
N SER A 7 1.03 7.85 2.21
CA SER A 7 2.17 8.54 1.58
C SER A 7 2.25 8.38 0.07
N ALA A 8 1.41 7.54 -0.53
CA ALA A 8 1.35 7.36 -1.99
C ALA A 8 -0.07 7.62 -2.50
N SER A 9 -0.20 8.57 -3.43
CA SER A 9 -1.48 8.89 -4.08
C SER A 9 -1.81 7.85 -5.15
N VAL A 10 -3.06 7.85 -5.62
CA VAL A 10 -3.49 7.03 -6.78
C VAL A 10 -2.57 7.27 -7.97
N ASP A 11 -2.23 8.53 -8.27
CA ASP A 11 -1.33 8.89 -9.36
C ASP A 11 0.09 8.32 -9.18
N ASP A 12 0.64 8.36 -7.97
CA ASP A 12 1.98 7.83 -7.71
C ASP A 12 2.02 6.30 -7.89
N ILE A 13 0.98 5.61 -7.42
CA ILE A 13 0.82 4.16 -7.62
C ILE A 13 0.60 3.83 -9.09
N ALA A 14 -0.21 4.61 -9.81
CA ALA A 14 -0.42 4.43 -11.25
C ALA A 14 0.87 4.63 -12.04
N LEU A 15 1.70 5.62 -11.68
CA LEU A 15 3.01 5.83 -12.29
C LEU A 15 3.97 4.68 -11.98
N TYR A 16 3.93 4.14 -10.77
CA TYR A 16 4.70 2.96 -10.38
C TYR A 16 4.30 1.73 -11.20
N LEU A 17 3.01 1.45 -11.32
CA LEU A 17 2.49 0.32 -12.11
C LEU A 17 2.81 0.46 -13.61
N GLN A 18 2.75 1.67 -14.16
CA GLN A 18 3.18 1.92 -15.55
C GLN A 18 4.66 1.57 -15.74
N ARG A 19 5.51 1.86 -14.74
CA ARG A 19 6.96 1.61 -14.83
C ARG A 19 7.31 0.15 -14.61
N GLU A 20 6.68 -0.52 -13.65
CA GLU A 20 6.99 -1.91 -13.28
C GLU A 20 6.30 -2.92 -14.18
N ASP A 21 5.02 -2.72 -14.48
CA ASP A 21 4.17 -3.67 -15.22
C ASP A 21 4.02 -3.31 -16.70
N GLY A 22 4.46 -2.11 -17.11
CA GLY A 22 4.40 -1.65 -18.51
C GLY A 22 2.97 -1.47 -19.04
N ILE A 23 2.00 -1.35 -18.15
CA ILE A 23 0.58 -1.18 -18.49
C ILE A 23 0.25 0.25 -18.89
N ASP A 24 -0.81 0.42 -19.69
CA ASP A 24 -1.29 1.73 -20.14
C ASP A 24 -1.72 2.61 -18.97
N ALA A 25 -1.54 3.93 -19.10
CA ALA A 25 -1.86 4.91 -18.06
C ALA A 25 -3.29 4.80 -17.53
N GLN A 26 -4.25 4.50 -18.41
CA GLN A 26 -5.65 4.37 -18.03
C GLN A 26 -5.89 3.11 -17.19
N ASN A 27 -5.30 1.97 -17.61
CA ASN A 27 -5.36 0.73 -16.85
C ASN A 27 -4.61 0.85 -15.52
N ALA A 28 -3.47 1.54 -15.50
CA ALA A 28 -2.69 1.75 -14.28
C ALA A 28 -3.43 2.59 -13.25
N HIS A 29 -4.19 3.60 -13.68
CA HIS A 29 -5.04 4.38 -12.79
C HIS A 29 -6.16 3.53 -12.19
N GLN A 30 -6.82 2.70 -13.01
CA GLN A 30 -7.85 1.80 -12.53
C GLN A 30 -7.30 0.78 -11.53
N GLU A 31 -6.16 0.17 -11.84
CA GLU A 31 -5.50 -0.80 -10.96
C GLU A 31 -5.00 -0.13 -9.67
N ALA A 32 -4.41 1.07 -9.75
CA ALA A 32 -4.00 1.84 -8.57
C ALA A 32 -5.19 2.13 -7.64
N GLN A 33 -6.35 2.43 -8.21
CA GLN A 33 -7.58 2.64 -7.44
C GLN A 33 -8.02 1.36 -6.71
N HIS A 34 -7.95 0.21 -7.39
CA HIS A 34 -8.24 -1.10 -6.78
C HIS A 34 -7.25 -1.47 -5.68
N ILE A 35 -5.96 -1.17 -5.87
CA ILE A 35 -4.92 -1.39 -4.87
C ILE A 35 -5.16 -0.54 -3.62
N ILE A 36 -5.49 0.75 -3.77
CA ILE A 36 -5.80 1.63 -2.63
C ILE A 36 -7.05 1.15 -1.88
N ASP A 37 -8.09 0.71 -2.59
CA ASP A 37 -9.27 0.13 -1.95
C ASP A 37 -8.91 -1.11 -1.12
N GLY A 38 -8.03 -1.97 -1.66
CA GLY A 38 -7.45 -3.10 -0.94
C GLY A 38 -6.65 -2.67 0.31
N PHE A 39 -5.86 -1.60 0.21
CA PHE A 39 -5.13 -1.06 1.36
C PHE A 39 -6.06 -0.52 2.45
N HIS A 40 -7.14 0.15 2.06
CA HIS A 40 -8.18 0.60 2.99
C HIS A 40 -8.85 -0.58 3.69
N ASP A 41 -9.20 -1.65 2.97
CA ASP A 41 -9.74 -2.88 3.57
C ASP A 41 -8.73 -3.54 4.55
N MET A 42 -7.45 -3.61 4.17
CA MET A 42 -6.39 -4.14 5.04
C MET A 42 -6.17 -3.27 6.28
N MET A 43 -6.29 -1.94 6.17
CA MET A 43 -6.27 -1.02 7.30
C MET A 43 -7.49 -1.21 8.22
N ALA A 44 -8.68 -1.33 7.64
CA ALA A 44 -9.91 -1.58 8.40
C ALA A 44 -9.85 -2.91 9.17
N LYS A 45 -9.19 -3.92 8.60
CA LYS A 45 -8.91 -5.21 9.24
C LYS A 45 -7.77 -5.16 10.27
N GLY A 46 -7.09 -4.03 10.40
CA GLY A 46 -5.95 -3.88 11.31
C GLY A 46 -4.72 -4.69 10.91
N ILE A 47 -4.58 -5.02 9.62
CA ILE A 47 -3.44 -5.76 9.06
C ILE A 47 -2.28 -4.80 8.79
N ILE A 48 -2.57 -3.68 8.12
CA ILE A 48 -1.61 -2.61 7.83
C ILE A 48 -2.09 -1.31 8.49
N LYS A 49 -1.16 -0.37 8.73
CA LYS A 49 -1.44 0.96 9.28
C LYS A 49 -1.26 2.09 8.27
N GLY A 50 -0.77 1.75 7.07
CA GLY A 50 -0.51 2.68 6.00
C GLY A 50 0.36 2.05 4.91
N TRP A 51 0.63 2.83 3.87
CA TRP A 51 1.50 2.47 2.76
C TRP A 51 2.31 3.70 2.32
N TYR A 52 3.48 3.47 1.76
CA TYR A 52 4.41 4.53 1.37
C TYR A 52 5.33 4.08 0.23
N PHE A 53 5.88 5.05 -0.50
CA PHE A 53 7.02 4.78 -1.37
C PHE A 53 8.31 4.87 -0.55
N ASN A 54 9.12 3.82 -0.61
CA ASN A 54 10.43 3.83 0.04
C ASN A 54 11.45 4.66 -0.75
N GLU A 55 12.66 4.79 -0.22
CA GLU A 55 13.72 5.57 -0.85
C GLU A 55 14.15 5.04 -2.24
N GLN A 56 13.82 3.79 -2.55
CA GLN A 56 14.07 3.16 -3.84
C GLN A 56 12.92 3.38 -4.83
N GLY A 57 11.82 4.00 -4.40
CA GLY A 57 10.63 4.22 -5.21
C GLY A 57 9.72 3.00 -5.32
N HIS A 58 9.86 2.02 -4.42
CA HIS A 58 8.97 0.86 -4.33
C HIS A 58 7.85 1.11 -3.32
N LEU A 59 6.65 0.63 -3.68
CA LEU A 59 5.48 0.70 -2.83
C LEU A 59 5.60 -0.33 -1.71
N GLU A 60 5.73 0.14 -0.47
CA GLU A 60 5.81 -0.70 0.73
C GLU A 60 4.60 -0.50 1.63
N LEU A 61 4.20 -1.59 2.28
CA LEU A 61 3.10 -1.61 3.25
C LEU A 61 3.67 -1.55 4.67
N LEU A 62 3.13 -0.65 5.49
CA LEU A 62 3.44 -0.63 6.92
C LEU A 62 2.52 -1.60 7.64
N PRO A 63 3.02 -2.72 8.18
CA PRO A 63 2.20 -3.60 9.00
C PRO A 63 1.75 -2.90 10.28
N SER A 64 0.53 -3.24 10.71
CA SER A 64 0.00 -2.82 12.01
C SER A 64 0.69 -3.56 13.15
N ASP A 65 0.75 -2.95 14.33
CA ASP A 65 1.25 -3.58 15.56
C ASP A 65 0.54 -4.90 15.87
N ASN A 66 -0.74 -5.01 15.49
CA ASN A 66 -1.52 -6.24 15.65
C ASN A 66 -1.04 -7.36 14.72
N ALA A 67 -0.72 -7.04 13.46
CA ALA A 67 -0.12 -8.00 12.52
C ALA A 67 1.29 -8.42 12.96
N LEU A 68 2.09 -7.47 13.45
CA LEU A 68 3.42 -7.75 14.00
C LEU A 68 3.36 -8.70 15.21
N LYS A 69 2.36 -8.57 16.08
CA LYS A 69 2.14 -9.52 17.19
C LYS A 69 1.80 -10.92 16.71
N ILE A 70 1.00 -11.07 15.65
CA ILE A 70 0.65 -12.39 15.08
C ILE A 70 1.90 -13.06 14.51
N ILE A 71 2.79 -12.29 13.87
CA ILE A 71 4.06 -12.81 13.31
C ILE A 71 5.05 -13.15 14.44
N ALA A 72 5.16 -12.29 15.46
CA ALA A 72 6.08 -12.48 16.58
C ALA A 72 5.70 -13.66 17.50
N ASN A 73 4.42 -14.01 17.58
CA ASN A 73 3.92 -15.08 18.47
C ASN A 73 3.97 -16.49 17.83
N ARG A 74 4.63 -16.65 16.67
CA ARG A 74 4.94 -17.94 16.04
C ARG A 74 6.39 -18.38 16.26
N LYS A 75 6.92 -18.17 17.47
CA LYS A 75 8.23 -18.68 17.89
C LYS A 75 8.10 -19.62 19.06
#